data_AF-A0A6P7P304-F1
#
_entry.id   AF-A0A6P7P304-F1
#
_cell.length_a   1.000
_cell.length_b   1.000
_cell.length_c   1.000
_cell.angle_alpha   90.00
_cell.angle_beta   90.00
_cell.angle_gamma   90.00
#
_symmetry.space_group_name_H-M   'P 1'
#
loop_
_entity.id
_entity.type
_entity.pdbx_description
1 polymer ?
#
loop_
_entity_poly.entity_id
_entity_poly.type
_entity_poly.pdbx_seq_one_letter_code
_entity_poly.pdbx_strand_id
1 'polypeptide(L)'
;MPRYAQLVMGPAGSGKSTYCSTMIEHSEAINRSVQVVNLDPAAEHFNYPVMADIRELIQVDDVMEDESLRFGPNGGLVFCMEYFANNFDWLEESLGHVEDDYILFDCPGQIELYTHLPIMRQLVEQLQQWEFRVCGVFLVDSQFMVESFKFISGVMSALSAMVTLEIPQVNIMTKMDLLSPKAKKEIEKYLDPDMYSMMDDNSIRSTKFKKLTKAICGLIDDYSMVRFLPFDRTDEESINIVLQNIDFSIQYGEDLEVKEPKDVDEDPASLNYDEIFQGKADS
;
A
#
# COMPACT_ATOMS: atom_id res chain seq x y z
N MET A 1 16.00 -6.84 13.16
CA MET A 1 15.08 -5.67 13.13
C MET A 1 13.79 -6.08 12.43
N PRO A 2 12.62 -5.47 12.73
CA PRO A 2 11.35 -5.87 12.12
C PRO A 2 11.38 -5.68 10.59
N ARG A 3 10.72 -6.59 9.86
CA ARG A 3 10.51 -6.44 8.41
C ARG A 3 9.21 -5.68 8.15
N TYR A 4 9.09 -5.03 7.00
CA TYR A 4 7.95 -4.17 6.71
C TYR A 4 7.26 -4.60 5.42
N ALA A 5 5.93 -4.67 5.46
CA ALA A 5 5.12 -5.11 4.33
C ALA A 5 3.99 -4.12 4.02
N GLN A 6 3.88 -3.73 2.76
CA GLN A 6 2.66 -3.14 2.21
C GLN A 6 1.90 -4.20 1.43
N LEU A 7 0.68 -4.54 1.84
CA LEU A 7 -0.23 -5.33 1.03
C LEU A 7 -1.00 -4.38 0.11
N VAL A 8 -0.61 -4.30 -1.17
CA VAL A 8 -1.24 -3.41 -2.14
C VAL A 8 -2.49 -4.09 -2.71
N MET A 9 -3.65 -3.62 -2.27
CA MET A 9 -4.95 -4.24 -2.50
C MET A 9 -5.90 -3.29 -3.23
N GLY A 10 -6.99 -3.85 -3.75
CA GLY A 10 -8.08 -3.08 -4.32
C GLY A 10 -8.59 -3.65 -5.64
N PRO A 11 -9.73 -3.14 -6.13
CA PRO A 11 -10.39 -3.68 -7.31
C PRO A 11 -9.51 -3.74 -8.56
N ALA A 12 -9.84 -4.64 -9.48
CA ALA A 12 -9.22 -4.68 -10.79
C ALA A 12 -9.27 -3.29 -11.46
N GLY A 13 -8.13 -2.86 -12.02
CA GLY A 13 -8.00 -1.55 -12.63
C GLY A 13 -7.80 -0.36 -11.66
N SER A 14 -7.70 -0.58 -10.34
CA SER A 14 -7.39 0.50 -9.39
C SER A 14 -5.96 1.05 -9.51
N GLY A 15 -5.06 0.35 -10.20
CA GLY A 15 -3.69 0.79 -10.44
C GLY A 15 -2.65 0.26 -9.45
N LYS A 16 -2.84 -0.93 -8.88
CA LYS A 16 -1.91 -1.58 -7.93
C LYS A 16 -0.48 -1.70 -8.46
N SER A 17 -0.28 -2.36 -9.59
CA SER A 17 1.06 -2.48 -10.20
C SER A 17 1.66 -1.12 -10.57
N THR A 18 0.83 -0.15 -11.01
CA THR A 18 1.31 1.22 -11.26
C THR A 18 1.77 1.90 -9.97
N TYR A 19 1.02 1.74 -8.88
CA TYR A 19 1.40 2.23 -7.56
C TYR A 19 2.74 1.61 -7.10
N CYS A 20 2.93 0.29 -7.28
CA CYS A 20 4.19 -0.36 -6.95
C CYS A 20 5.37 0.23 -7.74
N SER A 21 5.22 0.42 -9.06
CA SER A 21 6.23 1.08 -9.90
C SER A 21 6.59 2.47 -9.39
N THR A 22 5.58 3.29 -9.10
CA THR A 22 5.78 4.67 -8.62
C THR A 22 6.43 4.69 -7.23
N MET A 23 6.07 3.77 -6.34
CA MET A 23 6.66 3.68 -5.00
C MET A 23 8.11 3.21 -5.03
N ILE A 24 8.49 2.31 -5.95
CA ILE A 24 9.90 1.95 -6.16
C ILE A 24 10.68 3.17 -6.62
N GLU A 25 10.26 3.82 -7.70
CA GLU A 25 10.95 4.97 -8.29
C GLU A 25 11.12 6.11 -7.26
N HIS A 26 10.07 6.40 -6.49
CA HIS A 26 10.13 7.40 -5.43
C HIS A 26 11.06 6.98 -4.29
N SER A 27 11.02 5.72 -3.87
CA SER A 27 11.88 5.19 -2.80
C SER A 27 13.35 5.21 -3.19
N GLU A 28 13.67 4.85 -4.43
CA GLU A 28 15.03 4.94 -4.98
C GLU A 28 15.54 6.39 -4.96
N ALA A 29 14.68 7.37 -5.32
CA ALA A 29 15.02 8.78 -5.31
C ALA A 29 15.38 9.30 -3.89
N ILE A 30 14.78 8.73 -2.84
CA ILE A 30 15.07 9.07 -1.43
C ILE A 30 16.12 8.12 -0.78
N ASN A 31 16.84 7.33 -1.58
CA ASN A 31 17.84 6.34 -1.14
C ASN A 31 17.28 5.27 -0.18
N ARG A 32 16.05 4.83 -0.41
CA ARG A 32 15.39 3.75 0.32
C ARG A 32 15.25 2.52 -0.58
N SER A 33 15.70 1.38 -0.08
CA SER A 33 15.52 0.10 -0.77
C SER A 33 14.10 -0.40 -0.54
N VAL A 34 13.37 -0.65 -1.64
CA VAL A 34 12.04 -1.25 -1.62
C VAL A 34 12.02 -2.35 -2.67
N GLN A 35 11.44 -3.49 -2.31
CA GLN A 35 11.33 -4.65 -3.19
C GLN A 35 9.86 -4.97 -3.43
N VAL A 36 9.55 -5.62 -4.55
CA VAL A 36 8.18 -6.01 -4.90
C VAL A 36 8.08 -7.52 -5.03
N VAL A 37 7.05 -8.09 -4.44
CA VAL A 37 6.62 -9.47 -4.65
C VAL A 37 5.32 -9.42 -5.43
N ASN A 38 5.26 -10.13 -6.57
CA ASN A 38 4.02 -10.31 -7.30
C ASN A 38 3.23 -11.48 -6.69
N LEU A 39 2.00 -11.20 -6.26
CA LEU A 39 1.02 -12.20 -5.82
C LEU A 39 -0.18 -12.31 -6.77
N ASP A 40 -0.19 -11.64 -7.91
CA ASP A 40 -1.23 -11.80 -8.94
C ASP A 40 -0.83 -12.86 -9.98
N PRO A 41 -1.43 -14.08 -9.94
CA PRO A 41 -1.12 -15.14 -10.88
C PRO A 41 -1.73 -14.94 -12.28
N ALA A 42 -2.55 -13.89 -12.46
CA ALA A 42 -3.11 -13.47 -13.75
C ALA A 42 -2.40 -12.24 -14.34
N ALA A 43 -1.31 -11.77 -13.73
CA ALA A 43 -0.58 -10.62 -14.24
C ALA A 43 0.19 -10.95 -15.54
N GLU A 44 0.11 -10.07 -16.54
CA GLU A 44 0.77 -10.26 -17.84
C GLU A 44 2.17 -9.62 -17.87
N HIS A 45 2.29 -8.35 -17.48
CA HIS A 45 3.51 -7.55 -17.65
C HIS A 45 3.78 -6.62 -16.46
N PHE A 46 5.05 -6.55 -16.04
CA PHE A 46 5.55 -5.61 -15.03
C PHE A 46 6.59 -4.68 -15.64
N ASN A 47 6.63 -3.42 -15.19
CA ASN A 47 7.63 -2.43 -15.60
C ASN A 47 8.72 -2.24 -14.52
N TYR A 48 8.80 -3.13 -13.55
CA TYR A 48 9.71 -3.07 -12.41
C TYR A 48 10.27 -4.45 -12.07
N PRO A 49 11.45 -4.53 -11.43
CA PRO A 49 11.98 -5.79 -10.95
C PRO A 49 11.11 -6.34 -9.83
N VAL A 50 10.79 -7.63 -9.91
CA VAL A 50 10.12 -8.39 -8.85
C VAL A 50 11.15 -9.29 -8.18
N MET A 51 11.11 -9.34 -6.85
CA MET A 51 11.91 -10.26 -6.03
C MET A 51 11.42 -11.69 -6.19
N ALA A 52 10.11 -11.87 -6.12
CA ALA A 52 9.43 -13.16 -6.22
C ALA A 52 8.15 -12.98 -7.03
N ASP A 53 7.81 -14.00 -7.80
CA ASP A 53 6.64 -14.00 -8.68
C ASP A 53 5.85 -15.28 -8.49
N ILE A 54 4.62 -15.17 -7.98
CA ILE A 54 3.71 -16.31 -7.78
C ILE A 54 3.52 -17.16 -9.04
N ARG A 55 3.73 -16.58 -10.23
CA ARG A 55 3.64 -17.28 -11.52
C ARG A 55 4.72 -18.36 -11.70
N GLU A 56 5.78 -18.35 -10.88
CA GLU A 56 6.77 -19.42 -10.82
C GLU A 56 6.26 -20.63 -10.01
N LEU A 57 5.30 -20.39 -9.11
CA LEU A 57 4.62 -21.43 -8.32
C LEU A 57 3.38 -21.96 -9.04
N ILE A 58 2.50 -21.06 -9.50
CA ILE A 58 1.24 -21.42 -10.16
C ILE A 58 0.69 -20.26 -11.02
N GLN A 59 0.19 -20.56 -12.21
CA GLN A 59 -0.43 -19.59 -13.13
C GLN A 59 -1.91 -19.89 -13.36
N VAL A 60 -2.72 -18.84 -13.58
CA VAL A 60 -4.16 -19.01 -13.83
C VAL A 60 -4.43 -19.72 -15.14
N ASP A 61 -3.62 -19.45 -16.18
CA ASP A 61 -3.79 -20.06 -17.50
C ASP A 61 -3.60 -21.59 -17.42
N ASP A 62 -2.55 -22.06 -16.74
CA ASP A 62 -2.28 -23.49 -16.53
C ASP A 62 -3.46 -24.20 -15.83
N VAL A 63 -4.04 -23.55 -14.83
CA VAL A 63 -5.20 -24.07 -14.07
C VAL A 63 -6.47 -24.10 -14.91
N MET A 64 -6.66 -23.11 -15.79
CA MET A 64 -7.81 -23.03 -16.68
C MET A 64 -7.74 -24.03 -17.85
N GLU A 65 -6.53 -24.36 -18.31
CA GLU A 65 -6.30 -25.35 -19.36
C GLU A 65 -6.45 -26.80 -18.87
N ASP A 66 -6.42 -27.04 -17.55
CA ASP A 66 -6.64 -28.36 -16.98
C ASP A 66 -8.09 -28.84 -17.18
N GLU A 67 -8.27 -29.79 -18.10
CA GLU A 67 -9.56 -30.40 -18.45
C GLU A 67 -10.26 -31.11 -17.29
N SER A 68 -9.53 -31.47 -16.22
CA SER A 68 -10.07 -32.13 -15.03
C SER A 68 -10.73 -31.15 -14.05
N LEU A 69 -10.22 -29.91 -13.99
CA LEU A 69 -10.69 -28.88 -13.06
C LEU A 69 -11.84 -28.05 -13.65
N ARG A 70 -11.78 -27.71 -14.96
CA ARG A 70 -12.81 -26.95 -15.69
C ARG A 70 -13.20 -25.65 -15.00
N PHE A 71 -12.24 -24.94 -14.44
CA PHE A 71 -12.50 -23.65 -13.80
C PHE A 71 -12.64 -22.52 -14.84
N GLY A 72 -13.49 -21.55 -14.54
CA GLY A 72 -13.47 -20.24 -15.21
C GLY A 72 -12.44 -19.30 -14.58
N PRO A 73 -12.21 -18.09 -15.14
CA PRO A 73 -11.12 -17.21 -14.71
C PRO A 73 -11.09 -16.89 -13.20
N ASN A 74 -12.24 -16.56 -12.60
CA ASN A 74 -12.31 -16.28 -11.16
C ASN A 74 -12.13 -17.54 -10.31
N GLY A 75 -12.60 -18.70 -10.78
CA GLY A 75 -12.42 -19.98 -10.09
C GLY A 75 -10.97 -20.44 -10.12
N GLY A 76 -10.30 -20.26 -11.27
CA GLY A 76 -8.88 -20.54 -11.45
C GLY A 76 -8.03 -19.67 -10.53
N LEU A 77 -8.32 -18.36 -10.46
CA LEU A 77 -7.62 -17.46 -9.54
C LEU A 77 -7.78 -17.87 -8.07
N VAL A 78 -9.01 -18.19 -7.63
CA VAL A 78 -9.24 -18.64 -6.25
C VAL A 78 -8.44 -19.92 -5.98
N PHE A 79 -8.42 -20.87 -6.91
CA PHE A 79 -7.60 -22.08 -6.80
C PHE A 79 -6.11 -21.76 -6.69
N CYS A 80 -5.57 -20.86 -7.53
CA CYS A 80 -4.18 -20.43 -7.44
C CYS A 80 -3.85 -19.85 -6.05
N MET A 81 -4.73 -19.02 -5.51
CA MET A 81 -4.55 -18.41 -4.20
C MET A 81 -4.68 -19.43 -3.06
N GLU A 82 -5.56 -20.42 -3.16
CA GLU A 82 -5.65 -21.55 -2.21
C GLU A 82 -4.40 -22.44 -2.28
N TYR A 83 -3.88 -22.70 -3.48
CA TYR A 83 -2.64 -23.44 -3.66
C TYR A 83 -1.47 -22.69 -3.03
N PHE A 84 -1.37 -21.38 -3.26
CA PHE A 84 -0.38 -20.53 -2.62
C PHE A 84 -0.47 -20.53 -1.09
N ALA A 85 -1.68 -20.47 -0.52
CA ALA A 85 -1.89 -20.54 0.92
C ALA A 85 -1.41 -21.85 1.56
N ASN A 86 -1.41 -22.95 0.80
CA ASN A 86 -0.88 -24.24 1.25
C ASN A 86 0.64 -24.38 1.06
N ASN A 87 1.29 -23.40 0.42
CA ASN A 87 2.72 -23.43 0.06
C ASN A 87 3.42 -22.12 0.46
N PHE A 88 3.11 -21.55 1.62
CA PHE A 88 3.79 -20.35 2.10
C PHE A 88 5.29 -20.53 2.31
N ASP A 89 5.77 -21.77 2.48
CA ASP A 89 7.21 -22.09 2.52
C ASP A 89 7.94 -21.59 1.26
N TRP A 90 7.31 -21.65 0.08
CA TRP A 90 7.88 -21.08 -1.16
C TRP A 90 8.10 -19.57 -1.05
N LEU A 91 7.15 -18.86 -0.43
CA LEU A 91 7.28 -17.42 -0.21
C LEU A 91 8.38 -17.15 0.81
N GLU A 92 8.43 -17.89 1.92
CA GLU A 92 9.48 -17.73 2.94
C GLU A 92 10.88 -17.92 2.35
N GLU A 93 11.08 -18.96 1.54
CA GLU A 93 12.33 -19.22 0.83
C GLU A 93 12.69 -18.08 -0.14
N SER A 94 11.69 -17.56 -0.86
CA SER A 94 11.88 -16.48 -1.83
C SER A 94 12.19 -15.13 -1.18
N LEU A 95 11.57 -14.83 -0.04
CA LEU A 95 11.82 -13.63 0.77
C LEU A 95 13.18 -13.68 1.46
N GLY A 96 13.68 -14.88 1.78
CA GLY A 96 14.91 -15.08 2.54
C GLY A 96 14.93 -14.40 3.91
N HIS A 97 16.12 -14.32 4.50
CA HIS A 97 16.37 -13.67 5.79
C HIS A 97 17.22 -12.41 5.59
N VAL A 98 16.59 -11.35 5.08
CA VAL A 98 17.21 -10.03 4.98
C VAL A 98 16.56 -9.12 6.03
N GLU A 99 17.39 -8.53 6.88
CA GLU A 99 16.93 -7.58 7.91
C GLU A 99 16.63 -6.21 7.25
N ASP A 100 15.67 -5.48 7.81
CA ASP A 100 15.22 -4.16 7.33
C ASP A 100 14.60 -4.14 5.92
N ASP A 101 14.03 -5.27 5.50
CA ASP A 101 13.30 -5.33 4.24
C ASP A 101 12.04 -4.49 4.26
N TYR A 102 11.84 -3.72 3.20
CA TYR A 102 10.59 -3.06 2.89
C TYR A 102 10.00 -3.63 1.61
N ILE A 103 8.92 -4.39 1.75
CA ILE A 103 8.37 -5.22 0.68
C ILE A 103 6.96 -4.76 0.32
N LEU A 104 6.73 -4.50 -0.96
CA LEU A 104 5.40 -4.29 -1.52
C LEU A 104 4.90 -5.61 -2.08
N PHE A 105 3.75 -6.07 -1.64
CA PHE A 105 3.06 -7.21 -2.23
C PHE A 105 2.01 -6.68 -3.21
N ASP A 106 2.25 -6.84 -4.51
CA ASP A 106 1.27 -6.52 -5.55
C ASP A 106 0.24 -7.66 -5.61
N CYS A 107 -0.93 -7.42 -5.03
CA CYS A 107 -1.93 -8.46 -4.81
C CYS A 107 -2.97 -8.52 -5.95
N PRO A 108 -3.68 -9.65 -6.15
CA PRO A 108 -4.68 -9.78 -7.22
C PRO A 108 -5.82 -8.75 -7.18
N GLY A 109 -6.42 -8.45 -8.32
CA GLY A 109 -7.49 -7.44 -8.42
C GLY A 109 -8.88 -7.86 -7.92
N GLN A 110 -9.07 -9.11 -7.58
CA GLN A 110 -10.37 -9.68 -7.21
C GLN A 110 -10.64 -9.41 -5.72
N ILE A 111 -11.62 -8.55 -5.45
CA ILE A 111 -11.90 -8.04 -4.09
C ILE A 111 -12.42 -9.10 -3.14
N GLU A 112 -12.95 -10.20 -3.68
CA GLU A 112 -13.47 -11.34 -2.94
C GLU A 112 -12.40 -11.97 -2.05
N LEU A 113 -11.13 -11.92 -2.50
CA LEU A 113 -9.97 -12.42 -1.76
C LEU A 113 -9.71 -11.68 -0.44
N TYR A 114 -10.13 -10.42 -0.33
CA TYR A 114 -9.90 -9.57 0.86
C TYR A 114 -11.15 -9.39 1.72
N THR A 115 -12.32 -9.72 1.19
CA THR A 115 -13.60 -9.41 1.87
C THR A 115 -14.20 -10.62 2.56
N HIS A 116 -14.15 -11.81 1.94
CA HIS A 116 -14.84 -12.99 2.50
C HIS A 116 -14.12 -14.33 2.30
N LEU A 117 -13.07 -14.40 1.49
CA LEU A 117 -12.18 -15.57 1.45
C LEU A 117 -11.08 -15.43 2.51
N PRO A 118 -10.73 -16.49 3.25
CA PRO A 118 -9.76 -16.40 4.35
C PRO A 118 -8.30 -16.34 3.88
N ILE A 119 -8.02 -16.43 2.58
CA ILE A 119 -6.67 -16.61 2.03
C ILE A 119 -5.75 -15.45 2.38
N MET A 120 -6.20 -14.21 2.15
CA MET A 120 -5.37 -13.03 2.43
C MET A 120 -5.22 -12.80 3.94
N ARG A 121 -6.20 -13.19 4.75
CA ARG A 121 -6.08 -13.21 6.21
C ARG A 121 -5.01 -14.20 6.66
N GLN A 122 -4.98 -15.40 6.10
CA GLN A 122 -3.95 -16.40 6.38
C GLN A 122 -2.55 -15.88 6.00
N LEU A 123 -2.42 -15.20 4.86
CA LEU A 123 -1.15 -14.57 4.46
C LEU A 123 -0.72 -13.51 5.48
N VAL A 124 -1.63 -12.64 5.93
CA VAL A 124 -1.35 -11.64 6.97
C VAL A 124 -0.87 -12.29 8.25
N GLU A 125 -1.59 -13.31 8.74
CA GLU A 125 -1.23 -14.06 9.94
C GLU A 125 0.16 -14.71 9.80
N GLN A 126 0.49 -15.23 8.61
CA GLN A 126 1.79 -15.81 8.32
C GLN A 126 2.92 -14.75 8.28
N LEU A 127 2.70 -13.62 7.61
CA LEU A 127 3.66 -12.51 7.57
C LEU A 127 3.95 -11.98 8.98
N GLN A 128 2.93 -11.87 9.83
CA GLN A 128 3.10 -11.47 11.23
C GLN A 128 3.89 -12.50 12.05
N GLN A 129 3.71 -13.79 11.79
CA GLN A 129 4.53 -14.85 12.40
C GLN A 129 6.00 -14.76 11.99
N TRP A 130 6.27 -14.31 10.76
CA TRP A 130 7.62 -13.98 10.27
C TRP A 130 8.10 -12.57 10.68
N GLU A 131 7.49 -11.99 11.72
CA GLU A 131 7.87 -10.70 12.33
C GLU A 131 7.75 -9.49 11.38
N PHE A 132 6.87 -9.55 10.38
CA PHE A 132 6.54 -8.38 9.56
C PHE A 132 5.57 -7.44 10.28
N ARG A 133 5.86 -6.14 10.21
CA ARG A 133 4.87 -5.07 10.42
C ARG A 133 4.13 -4.83 9.10
N VAL A 134 2.86 -5.24 9.05
CA VAL A 134 2.04 -5.25 7.83
C VAL A 134 1.06 -4.09 7.83
N CYS A 135 1.00 -3.33 6.74
CA CYS A 135 -0.06 -2.37 6.46
C CYS A 135 -0.77 -2.72 5.16
N GLY A 136 -2.10 -2.71 5.20
CA GLY A 136 -2.93 -2.79 4.01
C GLY A 136 -2.96 -1.45 3.29
N VAL A 137 -2.76 -1.46 1.97
CA VAL A 137 -2.87 -0.28 1.12
C VAL A 137 -4.03 -0.51 0.16
N PHE A 138 -5.19 0.07 0.47
CA PHE A 138 -6.42 -0.19 -0.28
C PHE A 138 -6.66 0.89 -1.34
N LEU A 139 -6.40 0.55 -2.60
CA LEU A 139 -6.50 1.45 -3.74
C LEU A 139 -7.90 1.44 -4.35
N VAL A 140 -8.47 2.62 -4.59
CA VAL A 140 -9.71 2.81 -5.32
C VAL A 140 -9.51 3.86 -6.41
N ASP A 141 -9.98 3.58 -7.63
CA ASP A 141 -9.91 4.54 -8.73
C ASP A 141 -10.89 5.71 -8.47
N SER A 142 -10.34 6.92 -8.47
CA SER A 142 -11.07 8.15 -8.14
C SER A 142 -12.26 8.44 -9.08
N GLN A 143 -12.25 7.97 -10.33
CA GLN A 143 -13.38 8.15 -11.24
C GLN A 143 -14.63 7.41 -10.76
N PHE A 144 -14.47 6.31 -10.01
CA PHE A 144 -15.59 5.61 -9.38
C PHE A 144 -16.12 6.34 -8.16
N MET A 145 -15.33 7.22 -7.54
CA MET A 145 -15.68 7.89 -6.28
C MET A 145 -16.39 9.24 -6.47
N VAL A 146 -16.62 9.69 -7.70
CA VAL A 146 -17.24 11.00 -8.00
C VAL A 146 -18.72 11.05 -7.56
N GLU A 147 -19.45 9.95 -7.70
CA GLU A 147 -20.88 9.88 -7.34
C GLU A 147 -21.06 9.41 -5.91
N SER A 148 -21.93 10.05 -5.13
CA SER A 148 -22.08 9.78 -3.69
C SER A 148 -22.40 8.32 -3.36
N PHE A 149 -23.25 7.65 -4.16
CA PHE A 149 -23.57 6.24 -3.93
C PHE A 149 -22.38 5.31 -4.20
N LYS A 150 -21.58 5.62 -5.21
CA LYS A 150 -20.38 4.85 -5.53
C LYS A 150 -19.29 5.11 -4.50
N PHE A 151 -19.18 6.35 -4.01
CA PHE A 151 -18.32 6.71 -2.90
C PHE A 151 -18.63 5.88 -1.64
N ILE A 152 -19.91 5.85 -1.22
CA ILE A 152 -20.34 5.04 -0.06
C ILE A 152 -20.02 3.55 -0.29
N SER A 153 -20.23 3.06 -1.51
CA SER A 153 -19.90 1.66 -1.85
C SER A 153 -18.39 1.39 -1.73
N GLY A 154 -17.54 2.30 -2.21
CA GLY A 154 -16.08 2.19 -2.08
C GLY A 154 -15.61 2.22 -0.62
N VAL A 155 -16.21 3.09 0.19
CA VAL A 155 -15.96 3.15 1.65
C VAL A 155 -16.34 1.84 2.33
N MET A 156 -17.52 1.29 2.02
CA MET A 156 -17.97 0.02 2.60
C MET A 156 -17.08 -1.15 2.19
N SER A 157 -16.61 -1.19 0.94
CA SER A 157 -15.66 -2.20 0.48
C SER A 157 -14.31 -2.10 1.21
N ALA A 158 -13.79 -0.89 1.38
CA ALA A 158 -12.56 -0.64 2.13
C ALA A 158 -12.71 -1.04 3.60
N LEU A 159 -13.84 -0.68 4.23
CA LEU A 159 -14.15 -1.07 5.60
C LEU A 159 -14.26 -2.59 5.75
N SER A 160 -14.90 -3.26 4.79
CA SER A 160 -15.01 -4.72 4.80
C SER A 160 -13.63 -5.39 4.75
N ALA A 161 -12.71 -4.90 3.91
CA ALA A 161 -11.35 -5.43 3.85
C ALA A 161 -10.60 -5.18 5.17
N MET A 162 -10.72 -3.99 5.74
CA MET A 162 -10.10 -3.63 7.02
C MET A 162 -10.55 -4.54 8.17
N VAL A 163 -11.85 -4.80 8.26
CA VAL A 163 -12.42 -5.68 9.31
C VAL A 163 -12.00 -7.13 9.09
N THR A 164 -11.94 -7.61 7.84
CA THR A 164 -11.59 -9.01 7.55
C THR A 164 -10.11 -9.31 7.78
N LEU A 165 -9.22 -8.36 7.46
CA LEU A 165 -7.77 -8.55 7.56
C LEU A 165 -7.20 -8.17 8.92
N GLU A 166 -7.92 -7.38 9.72
CA GLU A 166 -7.55 -7.02 11.10
C GLU A 166 -6.15 -6.35 11.22
N ILE A 167 -5.74 -5.57 10.19
CA ILE A 167 -4.47 -4.83 10.14
C ILE A 167 -4.69 -3.34 9.93
N PRO A 168 -3.71 -2.48 10.28
CA PRO A 168 -3.71 -1.08 9.85
C PRO A 168 -3.88 -1.00 8.34
N GLN A 169 -4.80 -0.14 7.88
CA GLN A 169 -5.08 0.02 6.45
C GLN A 169 -5.14 1.50 6.07
N VAL A 170 -4.35 1.89 5.08
CA VAL A 170 -4.38 3.20 4.44
C VAL A 170 -5.20 3.09 3.16
N ASN A 171 -6.27 3.87 3.05
CA ASN A 171 -7.09 3.90 1.84
C ASN A 171 -6.63 5.03 0.92
N ILE A 172 -6.52 4.74 -0.36
CA ILE A 172 -5.96 5.65 -1.35
C ILE A 172 -6.90 5.79 -2.53
N MET A 173 -7.14 7.03 -2.96
CA MET A 173 -7.77 7.33 -4.24
C MET A 173 -6.72 7.54 -5.31
N THR A 174 -6.65 6.64 -6.27
CA THR A 174 -5.67 6.70 -7.36
C THR A 174 -6.21 7.46 -8.57
N LYS A 175 -5.30 7.74 -9.52
CA LYS A 175 -5.60 8.37 -10.81
C LYS A 175 -6.21 9.77 -10.68
N MET A 176 -5.83 10.50 -9.64
CA MET A 176 -6.30 11.85 -9.40
C MET A 176 -5.92 12.80 -10.56
N ASP A 177 -4.83 12.52 -11.27
CA ASP A 177 -4.40 13.21 -12.49
C ASP A 177 -5.43 13.16 -13.63
N LEU A 178 -6.22 12.08 -13.71
CA LEU A 178 -7.19 11.87 -14.79
C LEU A 178 -8.53 12.60 -14.57
N LEU A 179 -8.73 13.19 -13.39
CA LEU A 179 -9.97 13.87 -13.06
C LEU A 179 -10.04 15.28 -13.66
N SER A 180 -11.20 15.60 -14.22
CA SER A 180 -11.53 16.99 -14.58
C SER A 180 -11.53 17.90 -13.34
N PRO A 181 -11.24 19.21 -13.47
CA PRO A 181 -11.29 20.14 -12.34
C PRO A 181 -12.63 20.14 -11.60
N LYS A 182 -13.73 19.92 -12.32
CA LYS A 182 -15.07 19.78 -11.73
C LYS A 182 -15.18 18.52 -10.87
N ALA A 183 -14.68 17.39 -11.35
CA ALA A 183 -14.69 16.13 -10.62
C ALA A 183 -13.78 16.18 -9.38
N LYS A 184 -12.59 16.79 -9.49
CA LYS A 184 -11.70 17.04 -8.35
C LYS A 184 -12.42 17.78 -7.23
N LYS A 185 -13.11 18.87 -7.55
CA LYS A 185 -13.90 19.64 -6.57
C LYS A 185 -15.05 18.85 -5.93
N GLU A 186 -15.66 17.90 -6.64
CA GLU A 186 -16.67 17.02 -6.05
C GLU A 186 -16.05 16.00 -5.08
N ILE A 187 -14.87 15.45 -5.41
CA ILE A 187 -14.14 14.53 -4.54
C ILE A 187 -13.55 15.24 -3.31
N GLU A 188 -13.09 16.47 -3.44
CA GLU A 188 -12.58 17.27 -2.31
C GLU A 188 -13.62 17.38 -1.18
N LYS A 189 -14.92 17.45 -1.51
CA LYS A 189 -16.00 17.41 -0.50
C LYS A 189 -16.03 16.11 0.29
N TYR A 190 -15.55 15.02 -0.31
CA TYR A 190 -15.49 13.71 0.32
C TYR A 190 -14.20 13.45 1.10
N LEU A 191 -13.19 14.31 0.93
CA LEU A 191 -11.95 14.25 1.69
C LEU A 191 -12.04 15.01 3.02
N ASP A 192 -13.12 15.78 3.21
CA ASP A 192 -13.38 16.58 4.40
C ASP A 192 -13.97 15.71 5.53
N PRO A 193 -13.44 15.80 6.78
CA PRO A 193 -13.99 15.08 7.94
C PRO A 193 -15.49 15.30 8.18
N ASP A 194 -16.07 16.44 7.79
CA ASP A 194 -17.49 16.73 8.01
C ASP A 194 -18.42 16.16 6.92
N MET A 195 -17.89 15.35 5.97
CA MET A 195 -18.61 14.86 4.79
C MET A 195 -19.98 14.22 5.09
N TYR A 196 -20.10 13.40 6.14
CA TYR A 196 -21.32 12.65 6.43
C TYR A 196 -22.49 13.56 6.85
N SER A 197 -22.18 14.72 7.43
CA SER A 197 -23.16 15.76 7.74
C SER A 197 -23.73 16.42 6.47
N MET A 198 -22.96 16.47 5.38
CA MET A 198 -23.36 17.10 4.11
C MET A 198 -24.15 16.17 3.18
N MET A 199 -24.15 14.85 3.43
CA MET A 199 -24.91 13.88 2.62
C MET A 199 -26.43 13.91 2.85
N ASP A 200 -26.93 14.66 3.85
CA ASP A 200 -28.35 14.64 4.22
C ASP A 200 -29.26 15.42 3.23
N ASP A 201 -28.69 16.31 2.39
CA ASP A 201 -29.52 17.39 1.82
C ASP A 201 -29.98 17.28 0.36
N ASN A 202 -29.27 16.68 -0.61
CA ASN A 202 -29.77 16.75 -2.01
C ASN A 202 -29.35 15.64 -3.01
N SER A 203 -28.51 14.66 -2.64
CA SER A 203 -27.97 13.67 -3.61
C SER A 203 -28.66 12.29 -3.57
N ILE A 204 -29.36 11.95 -2.48
CA ILE A 204 -30.00 10.63 -2.32
C ILE A 204 -31.30 10.60 -3.13
N ARG A 205 -31.19 10.26 -4.42
CA ARG A 205 -32.32 10.18 -5.38
C ARG A 205 -33.47 9.24 -4.97
N SER A 206 -33.25 8.33 -4.01
CA SER A 206 -34.26 7.35 -3.59
C SER A 206 -34.80 7.65 -2.19
N THR A 207 -36.06 8.07 -2.13
CA THR A 207 -36.82 8.21 -0.87
C THR A 207 -36.94 6.89 -0.11
N LYS A 208 -36.87 5.75 -0.81
CA LYS A 208 -36.95 4.40 -0.22
C LYS A 208 -35.74 4.05 0.65
N PHE A 209 -34.54 4.46 0.25
CA PHE A 209 -33.28 4.06 0.90
C PHE A 209 -32.70 5.13 1.84
N LYS A 210 -33.36 6.29 1.99
CA LYS A 210 -32.85 7.40 2.81
C LYS A 210 -32.49 6.99 4.24
N LYS A 211 -33.32 6.17 4.91
CA LYS A 211 -33.04 5.67 6.27
C LYS A 211 -31.80 4.78 6.34
N LEU A 212 -31.62 3.91 5.34
CA LEU A 212 -30.46 3.02 5.25
C LEU A 212 -29.19 3.82 5.01
N THR A 213 -29.21 4.74 4.04
CA THR A 213 -28.06 5.60 3.75
C THR A 213 -27.66 6.41 4.98
N LYS A 214 -28.61 6.99 5.71
CA LYS A 214 -28.32 7.73 6.95
C LYS A 214 -27.68 6.85 8.02
N ALA A 215 -28.15 5.60 8.18
CA ALA A 215 -27.56 4.66 9.13
C ALA A 215 -26.12 4.25 8.71
N ILE A 216 -25.88 4.03 7.42
CA ILE A 216 -24.54 3.73 6.89
C ILE A 216 -23.59 4.92 7.09
N CYS A 217 -24.03 6.13 6.73
CA CYS A 217 -23.25 7.34 6.92
C CYS A 217 -22.92 7.57 8.40
N GLY A 218 -23.90 7.40 9.30
CA GLY A 218 -23.67 7.49 10.74
C GLY A 218 -22.65 6.47 11.24
N LEU A 219 -22.74 5.21 10.78
CA LEU A 219 -21.74 4.19 11.12
C LEU A 219 -20.34 4.60 10.64
N ILE A 220 -20.19 5.11 9.43
CA ILE A 220 -18.85 5.46 8.95
C ILE A 220 -18.30 6.68 9.72
N ASP A 221 -19.15 7.66 10.03
CA ASP A 221 -18.78 8.86 10.79
C ASP A 221 -18.37 8.52 12.23
N ASP A 222 -19.18 7.71 12.92
CA ASP A 222 -18.97 7.29 14.31
C ASP A 222 -17.60 6.62 14.51
N TYR A 223 -17.14 5.89 13.51
CA TYR A 223 -15.86 5.21 13.58
C TYR A 223 -14.70 6.04 13.03
N SER A 224 -14.96 7.12 12.29
CA SER A 224 -13.93 7.92 11.59
C SER A 224 -12.90 7.05 10.81
N MET A 225 -13.28 5.81 10.48
CA MET A 225 -12.32 4.72 10.25
C MET A 225 -11.77 4.73 8.83
N VAL A 226 -12.49 5.32 7.89
CA VAL A 226 -12.18 5.19 6.46
C VAL A 226 -12.00 6.56 5.84
N ARG A 227 -10.78 7.08 5.94
CA ARG A 227 -10.30 8.23 5.18
C ARG A 227 -9.56 7.76 3.95
N PHE A 228 -9.75 8.45 2.84
CA PHE A 228 -8.98 8.27 1.62
C PHE A 228 -7.93 9.37 1.48
N LEU A 229 -6.70 8.98 1.11
CA LEU A 229 -5.64 9.89 0.70
C LEU A 229 -5.65 10.02 -0.83
N PRO A 230 -5.62 11.23 -1.39
CA PRO A 230 -5.47 11.40 -2.83
C PRO A 230 -4.05 10.99 -3.25
N PHE A 231 -3.96 10.20 -4.32
CA PHE A 231 -2.69 9.78 -4.93
C PHE A 231 -2.65 10.20 -6.40
N ASP A 232 -1.76 11.14 -6.69
CA ASP A 232 -1.40 11.59 -8.02
C ASP A 232 0.06 11.22 -8.29
N ARG A 233 0.28 10.31 -9.26
CA ARG A 233 1.62 9.83 -9.61
C ARG A 233 2.52 10.91 -10.24
N THR A 234 1.95 12.04 -10.65
CA THR A 234 2.69 13.17 -11.24
C THR A 234 3.11 14.20 -10.19
N ASP A 235 2.65 14.03 -8.94
CA ASP A 235 2.89 14.92 -7.82
C ASP A 235 3.71 14.22 -6.73
N GLU A 236 4.98 14.60 -6.60
CA GLU A 236 5.89 14.02 -5.61
C GLU A 236 5.44 14.27 -4.17
N GLU A 237 4.76 15.39 -3.88
CA GLU A 237 4.25 15.67 -2.54
C GLU A 237 3.14 14.68 -2.18
N SER A 238 2.24 14.37 -3.13
CA SER A 238 1.18 13.38 -2.96
C SER A 238 1.75 11.99 -2.65
N ILE A 239 2.78 11.55 -3.39
CA ILE A 239 3.45 10.26 -3.18
C ILE A 239 4.10 10.23 -1.78
N ASN A 240 4.82 11.28 -1.41
CA ASN A 240 5.49 11.38 -0.12
C ASN A 240 4.50 11.37 1.06
N ILE A 241 3.39 12.11 0.96
CA ILE A 241 2.33 12.11 1.98
C ILE A 241 1.77 10.70 2.19
N VAL A 242 1.50 9.97 1.11
CA VAL A 242 1.02 8.59 1.18
C VAL A 242 2.04 7.69 1.86
N LEU A 243 3.31 7.75 1.43
CA LEU A 243 4.39 6.95 2.00
C LEU A 243 4.57 7.23 3.50
N GLN A 244 4.55 8.50 3.91
CA GLN A 244 4.64 8.91 5.32
C GLN A 244 3.49 8.37 6.17
N ASN A 245 2.26 8.36 5.66
CA ASN A 245 1.11 7.80 6.39
C ASN A 245 1.23 6.29 6.57
N ILE A 246 1.75 5.59 5.55
CA ILE A 246 2.00 4.15 5.63
C ILE A 246 3.14 3.86 6.61
N ASP A 247 4.25 4.59 6.50
CA ASP A 247 5.40 4.47 7.38
C ASP A 247 5.02 4.70 8.84
N PHE A 248 4.21 5.73 9.12
CA PHE A 248 3.68 5.95 10.46
C PHE A 248 2.82 4.78 10.94
N SER A 249 2.00 4.20 10.06
CA SER A 249 1.12 3.07 10.39
C SER A 249 1.87 1.79 10.73
N ILE A 250 3.06 1.58 10.14
CA ILE A 250 3.93 0.43 10.43
C ILE A 250 5.14 0.79 11.30
N GLN A 251 5.19 2.03 11.81
CA GLN A 251 6.30 2.56 12.62
C GLN A 251 7.67 2.39 11.92
N TYR A 252 7.70 2.54 10.60
CA TYR A 252 8.95 2.49 9.85
C TYR A 252 9.81 3.71 10.20
N GLY A 253 11.08 3.46 10.52
CA GLY A 253 12.04 4.52 10.79
C GLY A 253 12.12 4.99 12.25
N GLU A 254 11.25 4.51 13.15
CA GLU A 254 11.37 4.79 14.59
C GLU A 254 12.58 4.07 15.22
N ASP A 255 12.94 2.91 14.66
CA ASP A 255 14.08 2.08 15.08
C ASP A 255 15.38 2.41 14.32
N LEU A 256 15.35 3.36 13.38
CA LEU A 256 16.56 3.79 12.67
C LEU A 256 17.44 4.58 13.65
N GLU A 257 18.56 3.98 14.05
CA GLU A 257 19.60 4.70 14.80
C GLU A 257 19.96 5.98 14.03
N VAL A 258 19.97 7.11 14.74
CA VAL A 258 20.47 8.38 14.18
C VAL A 258 21.91 8.11 13.74
N LYS A 259 22.15 8.04 12.43
CA LYS A 259 23.51 8.02 11.92
C LYS A 259 24.15 9.33 12.37
N GLU A 260 25.02 9.26 13.36
CA GLU A 260 25.82 10.41 13.76
C GLU A 260 26.45 10.96 12.47
N PRO A 261 26.30 12.26 12.19
CA PRO A 261 26.98 12.84 11.05
C PRO A 261 28.44 12.48 11.21
N LYS A 262 29.00 11.74 10.24
CA LYS A 262 30.42 11.41 10.23
C LYS A 262 31.14 12.73 10.44
N ASP A 263 31.84 12.86 11.57
CA ASP A 263 32.75 13.96 11.80
C ASP A 263 33.58 14.07 10.53
N VAL A 264 33.42 15.20 9.84
CA VAL A 264 34.25 15.50 8.66
C VAL A 264 35.66 15.44 9.19
N ASP A 265 36.40 14.42 8.75
CA ASP A 265 37.77 14.14 9.16
C ASP A 265 38.49 15.45 9.43
N GLU A 266 38.90 15.66 10.69
CA GLU A 266 39.75 16.77 11.06
C GLU A 266 40.91 16.84 10.06
N ASP A 267 40.98 17.97 9.36
CA ASP A 267 42.05 18.31 8.43
C ASP A 267 43.40 17.91 9.07
N PRO A 268 44.26 17.08 8.43
CA PRO A 268 45.54 16.65 9.02
C PRO A 268 46.57 17.79 9.18
N ALA A 269 46.16 19.04 9.06
CA ALA A 269 47.01 20.23 9.05
C ALA A 269 47.08 20.98 10.39
N SER A 270 46.58 20.41 11.49
CA SER A 270 46.61 21.05 12.81
C SER A 270 47.56 20.38 13.82
N LEU A 271 48.71 19.89 13.38
CA LEU A 271 49.82 19.50 14.25
C LEU A 271 51.05 20.38 13.97
N ASN A 272 51.11 21.54 14.63
CA ASN A 272 52.30 22.23 15.16
C ASN A 272 52.05 23.74 15.28
N TYR A 273 51.24 24.15 16.25
CA TYR A 273 51.20 25.55 16.70
C TYR A 273 52.29 25.88 17.74
N ASP A 274 53.01 24.89 18.25
CA ASP A 274 54.06 25.08 19.28
C ASP A 274 55.49 25.28 18.73
N GLU A 275 55.74 25.04 17.44
CA GLU A 275 57.08 25.27 16.83
C GLU A 275 57.25 26.68 16.23
N ILE A 276 56.17 27.45 16.05
CA ILE A 276 56.24 28.79 15.43
C ILE A 276 56.69 29.87 16.44
N PHE A 277 56.61 29.60 17.75
CA PHE A 277 56.95 30.59 18.80
C PHE A 277 58.23 30.30 19.61
N GLN A 278 59.02 29.28 19.28
CA GLN A 278 60.31 29.03 19.96
C GLN A 278 61.56 29.53 19.22
N GLY A 279 61.40 30.23 18.09
CA GLY A 279 62.51 30.74 17.30
C GLY A 279 62.69 32.26 17.33
N LYS A 280 62.72 32.91 18.50
CA LYS A 280 63.23 34.31 18.66
C LYS A 280 63.41 34.71 20.14
N ALA A 281 64.41 34.13 20.79
CA ALA A 281 65.16 34.75 21.88
C ALA A 281 66.55 34.09 21.93
N ASP A 282 67.58 34.90 22.16
CA ASP A 282 69.00 34.57 22.34
C ASP A 282 69.87 34.42 21.09
N SER A 283 70.30 35.57 20.52
CA SER A 283 71.70 36.00 20.34
C SER A 283 71.78 37.29 19.52
#